data_AF-A0A0S7ZCZ6-F1
#
_entry.id   AF-A0A0S7ZCZ6-F1
#
_cell.length_a   1.000
_cell.length_b   1.000
_cell.length_c   1.000
_cell.angle_alpha   90.00
_cell.angle_beta   90.00
_cell.angle_gamma   90.00
#
_symmetry.space_group_name_H-M   'P 1'
#
loop_
_entity.id
_entity.type
_entity.pdbx_description
1 polymer ?
#
loop_
_entity_poly.entity_id
_entity_poly.type
_entity_poly.pdbx_seq_one_letter_code
_entity_poly.pdbx_strand_id
1 'polypeptide(L)'
;MRKNHQWNETQFLTPNHLYQQIGLLFYERNKDVRPHAHYKVPRTVDVTMEVLFCVSGRILYTFYDAENNWNEITSCELTEGDLLCLFGAGHGGKALEQTRLIEVKQGPFLEMKDKYYYPDSE
;
A
#
# COMPACT_ATOMS: atom_id res chain seq x y z
N MET A 1 2.18 5.06 -7.06
CA MET A 1 2.62 4.79 -8.45
C MET A 1 1.46 5.07 -9.39
N ARG A 2 1.70 5.83 -10.46
CA ARG A 2 0.66 6.17 -11.44
C ARG A 2 0.51 5.08 -12.49
N LYS A 3 -0.68 4.94 -13.09
CA LYS A 3 -0.98 3.98 -14.17
C LYS A 3 0.07 3.94 -15.29
N ASN A 4 0.60 5.11 -15.66
CA ASN A 4 1.55 5.25 -16.77
C ASN A 4 3.03 5.25 -16.33
N HIS A 5 3.33 4.88 -15.08
CA HIS A 5 4.72 4.76 -14.62
C HIS A 5 5.42 3.60 -15.34
N GLN A 6 6.59 3.86 -15.89
CA GLN A 6 7.42 2.87 -16.59
C GLN A 6 8.78 2.74 -15.89
N TRP A 7 9.34 1.53 -15.91
CA TRP A 7 10.67 1.24 -15.38
C TRP A 7 11.35 0.21 -16.27
N ASN A 8 12.68 0.33 -16.42
CA ASN A 8 13.52 -0.55 -17.24
C ASN A 8 14.55 -1.31 -16.41
N GLU A 9 14.40 -1.30 -15.09
CA GLU A 9 15.27 -1.98 -14.16
C GLU A 9 14.47 -2.55 -13.00
N THR A 10 14.93 -3.69 -12.48
CA THR A 10 14.33 -4.27 -11.27
C THR A 10 14.79 -3.45 -10.07
N GLN A 11 13.83 -2.93 -9.29
CA GLN A 11 14.08 -2.11 -8.11
C GLN A 11 13.06 -2.40 -7.01
N PHE A 12 13.42 -2.12 -5.77
CA PHE A 12 12.52 -2.23 -4.63
C PHE A 12 12.19 -0.83 -4.11
N LEU A 13 10.89 -0.53 -4.00
CA LEU A 13 10.39 0.73 -3.46
C LEU A 13 10.41 0.77 -1.93
N THR A 14 10.61 -0.38 -1.30
CA THR A 14 10.60 -0.58 0.14
C THR A 14 11.99 -0.98 0.63
N PRO A 15 12.45 -0.45 1.78
CA PRO A 15 13.65 -0.95 2.41
C PRO A 15 13.42 -2.34 3.02
N ASN A 16 14.48 -3.14 3.10
CA ASN A 16 14.43 -4.56 3.52
C ASN A 16 13.87 -4.80 4.94
N HIS A 17 13.83 -3.78 5.79
CA HIS A 17 13.34 -3.90 7.16
C HIS A 17 11.81 -3.75 7.28
N LEU A 18 11.10 -3.33 6.22
CA LEU A 18 9.64 -3.27 6.26
C LEU A 18 9.01 -4.66 6.16
N TYR A 19 7.89 -4.84 6.86
CA TYR A 19 7.15 -6.10 6.88
C TYR A 19 6.43 -6.40 5.55
N GLN A 20 6.18 -5.39 4.70
CA GLN A 20 5.74 -5.56 3.30
C GLN A 20 6.84 -5.08 2.35
N GLN A 21 7.03 -5.81 1.26
CA GLN A 21 7.99 -5.44 0.23
C GLN A 21 7.29 -5.18 -1.10
N ILE A 22 7.65 -4.08 -1.78
CA ILE A 22 7.14 -3.73 -3.10
C ILE A 22 8.32 -3.68 -4.07
N GLY A 23 8.43 -4.74 -4.86
CA GLY A 23 9.38 -4.85 -5.96
C GLY A 23 8.74 -4.43 -7.27
N LEU A 24 9.37 -3.52 -8.00
CA LEU A 24 9.15 -3.30 -9.42
C LEU A 24 10.08 -4.25 -10.17
N LEU A 25 9.52 -5.34 -10.72
CA LEU A 25 10.29 -6.33 -11.47
C LEU A 25 10.31 -5.94 -12.95
N PHE A 26 11.49 -6.01 -13.57
CA PHE A 26 11.65 -5.80 -15.01
C PHE A 26 12.41 -6.99 -15.61
N TYR A 27 11.86 -7.52 -16.69
CA TYR A 27 12.43 -8.63 -17.43
C TYR A 27 12.47 -8.29 -18.91
N GLU A 28 13.67 -8.40 -19.49
CA GLU A 28 13.83 -8.36 -20.94
C GLU A 28 13.12 -9.54 -21.62
N ARG A 29 12.82 -9.38 -22.91
CA ARG A 29 12.23 -10.46 -23.72
C ARG A 29 13.11 -11.71 -23.64
N ASN A 30 12.49 -12.88 -23.46
CA ASN A 30 13.13 -14.18 -23.31
C ASN A 30 13.98 -14.36 -22.03
N LYS A 31 13.81 -13.50 -21.02
CA LYS A 31 14.41 -13.73 -19.71
C LYS A 31 13.75 -14.93 -19.03
N ASP A 32 14.56 -15.94 -18.70
CA ASP A 32 14.12 -17.06 -17.88
C ASP A 32 14.09 -16.70 -16.39
N VAL A 33 12.93 -16.90 -15.76
CA VAL A 33 12.77 -16.90 -14.31
C VAL A 33 12.74 -18.35 -13.83
N ARG A 34 13.80 -18.79 -13.16
CA ARG A 34 13.90 -20.18 -12.67
C ARG A 34 12.73 -20.48 -11.72
N PRO A 35 12.04 -21.62 -11.86
CA PRO A 35 11.06 -22.07 -10.87
C PRO A 35 11.67 -22.14 -9.48
N HIS A 36 10.99 -21.57 -8.49
CA HIS A 36 11.46 -21.57 -7.10
C HIS A 36 10.27 -21.53 -6.14
N ALA A 37 10.53 -21.90 -4.88
CA ALA A 37 9.62 -21.75 -3.76
C ALA A 37 10.31 -20.93 -2.67
N HIS A 38 9.52 -20.20 -1.89
CA HIS A 38 10.06 -19.45 -0.76
C HIS A 38 10.16 -20.34 0.49
N TYR A 39 11.22 -20.14 1.27
CA TYR A 39 11.36 -20.81 2.56
C TYR A 39 10.25 -20.38 3.52
N LYS A 40 9.82 -21.32 4.37
CA LYS A 40 9.03 -20.99 5.56
C LYS A 40 9.93 -20.25 6.53
N VAL A 41 9.78 -18.93 6.58
CA VAL A 41 10.52 -18.07 7.49
C VAL A 41 9.51 -17.44 8.45
N PRO A 42 9.61 -17.71 9.76
CA PRO A 42 8.76 -17.04 10.74
C PRO A 42 9.07 -15.55 10.73
N ARG A 43 8.03 -14.72 10.73
CA ARG A 43 8.11 -13.26 10.80
C ARG A 43 7.10 -12.77 11.81
N THR A 44 7.51 -11.82 12.64
CA THR A 44 6.59 -11.04 13.46
C THR A 44 6.20 -9.80 12.65
N VAL A 45 4.92 -9.46 12.63
CA VAL A 45 4.39 -8.28 11.95
C VAL A 45 3.70 -7.44 13.03
N ASP A 46 4.33 -6.34 13.42
CA ASP A 46 3.85 -5.50 14.53
C ASP A 46 2.98 -4.33 14.04
N VAL A 47 2.98 -4.08 12.73
CA VAL A 47 2.19 -3.02 12.10
C VAL A 47 1.65 -3.51 10.77
N THR A 48 0.38 -3.21 10.50
CA THR A 48 -0.26 -3.47 9.22
C THR A 48 0.18 -2.43 8.21
N MET A 49 0.63 -2.89 7.05
CA MET A 49 0.86 -2.06 5.88
C MET A 49 -0.15 -2.47 4.81
N GLU A 50 -0.47 -1.54 3.91
CA GLU A 50 -1.42 -1.85 2.86
C GLU A 50 -0.99 -1.27 1.52
N VAL A 51 -1.36 -1.99 0.48
CA VAL A 51 -1.25 -1.56 -0.91
C VAL A 51 -2.66 -1.50 -1.47
N LEU A 52 -3.02 -0.34 -2.00
CA LEU A 52 -4.31 -0.08 -2.61
C LEU A 52 -4.13 0.06 -4.12
N PHE A 53 -4.90 -0.70 -4.87
CA PHE A 53 -4.99 -0.58 -6.33
C PHE A 53 -6.38 -0.06 -6.72
N CYS A 54 -6.43 1.05 -7.44
CA CYS A 54 -7.69 1.60 -7.92
C CYS A 54 -8.12 0.90 -9.21
N VAL A 55 -9.16 0.07 -9.12
CA VAL A 55 -9.71 -0.67 -10.25
C VAL A 55 -10.60 0.21 -11.13
N SER A 56 -11.32 1.15 -10.52
CA SER A 56 -12.18 2.12 -11.21
C SER A 56 -12.59 3.25 -10.27
N GLY A 57 -12.88 4.42 -10.81
CA GLY A 57 -13.36 5.59 -10.05
C GLY A 57 -12.25 6.53 -9.61
N ARG A 58 -12.53 7.30 -8.56
CA ARG A 58 -11.68 8.41 -8.09
C ARG A 58 -11.87 8.65 -6.59
N ILE A 59 -10.76 8.62 -5.85
CA ILE A 59 -10.74 8.81 -4.38
C ILE A 59 -9.58 9.73 -3.99
N LEU A 60 -9.85 10.68 -3.08
CA LEU A 60 -8.83 11.52 -2.46
C LEU A 60 -8.38 10.88 -1.14
N TYR A 61 -7.10 10.57 -1.02
CA TYR A 61 -6.49 10.19 0.24
C TYR A 61 -5.80 11.39 0.87
N THR A 62 -6.07 11.62 2.15
CA THR A 62 -5.35 12.57 2.99
C THR A 62 -4.53 11.79 4.02
N PHE A 63 -3.27 12.20 4.23
CA PHE A 63 -2.33 11.59 5.14
C PHE A 63 -2.11 12.48 6.35
N TYR A 64 -1.99 11.85 7.52
CA TYR A 64 -1.93 12.50 8.81
C TYR A 64 -0.74 11.99 9.63
N ASP A 65 -0.19 12.87 10.45
CA ASP A 65 0.79 12.52 11.46
C ASP A 65 0.07 11.92 12.68
N ALA A 66 -0.14 10.60 12.66
CA ALA A 66 -0.84 9.88 13.71
C ALA A 66 -0.07 9.87 15.06
N GLU A 67 1.24 10.12 15.03
CA GLU A 67 2.07 10.23 16.24
C GLU A 67 2.04 11.63 16.85
N ASN A 68 1.71 12.66 16.06
CA ASN A 68 1.74 14.05 16.47
C ASN A 68 0.46 14.83 16.10
N ASN A 69 -0.60 14.60 16.88
CA ASN A 69 -1.87 15.34 16.87
C ASN A 69 -2.71 15.22 15.58
N TRP A 70 -2.45 14.23 14.72
CA TRP A 70 -3.23 14.00 13.49
C TRP A 70 -3.27 15.20 12.54
N ASN A 71 -2.20 15.99 12.53
CA ASN A 71 -2.08 17.09 11.57
C ASN A 71 -2.00 16.54 10.15
N GLU A 72 -2.70 17.17 9.21
CA GLU A 72 -2.60 16.82 7.79
C GLU A 72 -1.16 17.07 7.29
N ILE A 73 -0.56 16.04 6.71
CA ILE A 73 0.76 16.09 6.09
C ILE A 73 0.63 16.46 4.61
N THR A 74 -0.20 15.71 3.90
CA THR A 74 -0.40 15.86 2.45
C THR A 74 -1.63 15.09 2.00
N SER A 75 -2.01 15.25 0.73
CA SER A 75 -3.07 14.46 0.11
C SER A 75 -2.70 14.07 -1.32
N CYS A 76 -3.27 12.97 -1.79
CA CYS A 76 -3.16 12.55 -3.17
C CYS A 76 -4.46 11.91 -3.65
N GLU A 77 -4.82 12.21 -4.89
CA GLU A 77 -5.92 11.53 -5.56
C GLU A 77 -5.43 10.24 -6.22
N LEU A 78 -6.21 9.17 -6.12
CA LEU A 78 -6.07 7.94 -6.88
C LEU A 78 -7.19 7.84 -7.91
N THR A 79 -6.80 7.52 -9.14
CA THR A 79 -7.72 7.21 -10.24
C THR A 79 -7.45 5.80 -10.78
N GLU A 80 -8.27 5.33 -11.71
CA GLU A 80 -8.14 4.01 -12.32
C GLU A 80 -6.70 3.67 -12.76
N GLY A 81 -6.20 2.52 -12.31
CA GLY A 81 -4.87 1.99 -12.61
C GLY A 81 -3.77 2.51 -11.71
N ASP A 82 -4.06 3.47 -10.82
CA ASP A 82 -3.09 3.94 -9.83
C ASP A 82 -2.95 2.96 -8.65
N LEU A 83 -1.77 2.99 -8.05
CA LEU A 83 -1.41 2.21 -6.87
C LEU A 83 -0.90 3.13 -5.77
N LEU A 84 -1.36 2.93 -4.54
CA LEU A 84 -0.91 3.62 -3.33
C LEU A 84 -0.32 2.62 -2.36
N CYS A 85 0.82 2.95 -1.77
CA CYS A 85 1.52 2.13 -0.78
C CYS A 85 1.53 2.86 0.56
N LEU A 86 1.11 2.19 1.62
CA LEU A 86 0.91 2.79 2.94
C LEU A 86 1.73 2.02 3.97
N PHE A 87 2.75 2.70 4.51
CA PHE A 87 3.79 2.10 5.37
C PHE A 87 3.86 2.70 6.79
N GLY A 88 2.84 3.45 7.23
CA GLY A 88 2.78 3.94 8.61
C GLY A 88 2.07 5.28 8.83
N ALA A 89 1.79 6.06 7.79
CA ALA A 89 1.01 7.28 7.95
C ALA A 89 -0.46 6.97 8.24
N GLY A 90 -1.04 7.69 9.21
CA GLY A 90 -2.50 7.75 9.35
C GLY A 90 -3.10 8.28 8.06
N HIS A 91 -4.25 7.76 7.64
CA HIS A 91 -4.84 8.17 6.37
C HIS A 91 -6.37 8.10 6.40
N GLY A 92 -6.99 8.98 5.63
CA GLY A 92 -8.44 9.04 5.41
C GLY A 92 -8.75 9.12 3.92
N GLY A 93 -9.76 8.38 3.47
CA GLY A 93 -10.18 8.35 2.08
C GLY A 93 -11.55 9.00 1.87
N LYS A 94 -11.65 9.94 0.93
CA LYS A 94 -12.91 10.51 0.46
C LYS A 94 -13.15 10.14 -1.00
N ALA A 95 -14.06 9.20 -1.25
CA ALA A 95 -14.49 8.86 -2.60
C ALA A 95 -15.11 10.11 -3.26
N LEU A 96 -14.57 10.52 -4.41
CA LEU A 96 -15.09 11.63 -5.21
C LEU A 96 -16.15 11.15 -6.21
N GLU A 97 -16.10 9.86 -6.56
CA GLU A 97 -17.15 9.13 -7.27
C GLU A 97 -17.15 7.66 -6.84
N GLN A 98 -18.06 6.83 -7.38
CA GLN A 98 -18.11 5.40 -7.08
C GLN A 98 -16.77 4.73 -7.40
N THR A 99 -16.03 4.35 -6.35
CA THR A 99 -14.66 3.86 -6.46
C THR A 99 -14.58 2.41 -6.04
N ARG A 100 -13.79 1.62 -6.78
CA ARG A 100 -13.49 0.22 -6.47
C ARG A 100 -11.99 0.08 -6.26
N LEU A 101 -11.61 -0.42 -5.10
CA LEU A 101 -10.22 -0.64 -4.72
C LEU A 101 -9.99 -2.14 -4.49
N ILE A 102 -8.78 -2.60 -4.77
CA ILE A 102 -8.23 -3.85 -4.24
C ILE A 102 -7.24 -3.47 -3.14
N GLU A 103 -7.44 -3.98 -1.93
CA GLU A 103 -6.53 -3.84 -0.80
C GLU A 103 -5.69 -5.13 -0.66
N VAL A 104 -4.37 -4.96 -0.48
CA VAL A 104 -3.43 -6.03 -0.18
C VAL A 104 -2.68 -5.66 1.11
N LYS A 105 -2.90 -6.41 2.18
CA LYS A 105 -2.26 -6.22 3.48
C LYS A 105 -1.66 -7.53 4.01
N GLN A 106 -0.74 -7.42 4.96
CA GLN A 106 -0.21 -8.58 5.65
C GLN A 106 -1.30 -9.23 6.52
N GLY A 107 -1.27 -10.56 6.57
CA GLY A 107 -2.06 -11.34 7.53
C GLY A 107 -1.21 -11.75 8.75
N PRO A 108 -1.85 -12.34 9.77
CA PRO A 108 -3.28 -12.67 9.85
C PRO A 108 -4.16 -11.41 10.00
N PHE A 109 -5.36 -11.43 9.41
CA PHE A 109 -6.29 -10.30 9.53
C PHE A 109 -6.89 -10.24 10.94
N LEU A 110 -6.73 -9.10 11.61
CA LEU A 110 -7.19 -8.87 12.99
C LEU A 110 -8.53 -8.11 13.07
N GLU A 111 -9.42 -8.29 12.09
CA GLU A 111 -10.77 -7.70 12.02
C GLU A 111 -10.82 -6.23 12.52
N MET A 112 -11.64 -5.93 13.54
CA MET A 112 -11.83 -4.58 14.08
C MET A 112 -10.64 -4.06 14.90
N LYS A 113 -9.63 -4.90 15.19
CA LYS A 113 -8.45 -4.51 15.98
C LYS A 113 -7.28 -4.03 15.11
N ASP A 114 -7.49 -3.93 13.81
CA ASP A 114 -6.47 -3.54 12.82
C ASP A 114 -6.32 -2.00 12.69
N LYS A 115 -7.31 -1.23 13.18
CA LYS A 115 -7.38 0.24 13.00
C LYS A 115 -7.78 0.93 14.30
N TYR A 116 -7.25 2.13 14.50
CA TYR A 116 -7.74 3.12 15.47
C TYR A 116 -8.10 4.39 14.69
N TYR A 117 -9.12 5.13 15.17
CA TYR A 117 -9.72 6.25 14.45
C TYR A 117 -9.47 7.56 15.19
N TYR A 118 -9.44 8.69 14.47
CA TYR A 118 -9.35 10.02 15.07
C TYR A 118 -10.41 10.99 14.53
N PRO A 119 -11.06 11.79 15.39
CA PRO A 119 -11.11 11.58 16.84
C PRO A 119 -11.65 10.18 17.13
N ASP A 120 -11.28 9.61 18.30
CA ASP A 120 -11.84 8.32 18.71
C ASP A 120 -13.35 8.39 18.54
N SER A 121 -13.89 7.55 17.66
CA SER A 121 -15.34 7.45 17.53
C SER A 121 -15.82 6.72 18.78
N GLU A 122 -16.78 7.31 19.48
CA GLU A 122 -17.54 6.62 20.54
C GLU A 122 -18.12 5.29 20.05
#